data_AF-A0A2P8FET5-F1
#
_entry.id   AF-A0A2P8FET5-F1
#
_cell.length_a   1.000
_cell.length_b   1.000
_cell.length_c   1.000
_cell.angle_alpha   90.00
_cell.angle_beta   90.00
_cell.angle_gamma   90.00
#
_symmetry.space_group_name_H-M   'P 1'
#
loop_
_entity.id
_entity.type
_entity.pdbx_description
1 polymer ?
#
loop_
_entity_poly.entity_id
_entity_poly.type
_entity_poly.pdbx_seq_one_letter_code
_entity_poly.pdbx_strand_id
1 'polypeptide(L)'
;MSNLFFSDDDINRVEADLKSRLLEWDKRRFATIGVVILVVGYFGFTSIVSSIVRDKTDAPIEEAKQQAIRAEFISESITKRLNEIEIEITKLEKLSDEFNTTLNQKLDELSQRSAAMDSLFDRNTQKLTDLGRKARELEVAFVRFDGTGLTAGVVTTETAPSQPSACGPASVSSLIQSSNPSTLGCGEPLAEGQLSKLAETYGVDLKALTAFIDAQNPGAIQFAQNGFPLLVFERHVFYRTLSDPAARQAASQQQLASANWGDIPYPKTLEERQGQLREASKIDAKAAIRATSWGPIGLLGENYEFLGYESEEAFAKAMFVSGMNQYDAVLRFLEKREIIADLNARNWSAAVRKFNGSSQVTRLTGVINANYNQLLNDEIAGDRYELSPTDIANIQVELESRSLYSGIVDGIYGQATQRALRQFQTENGLPETGLPDQATLSIIKTPTK
;
A
#
# COMPACT_ATOMS: atom_id res chain seq x y z
N MET A 1 3.41 -3.37 15.42
CA MET A 1 2.08 -3.35 16.06
C MET A 1 1.08 -2.94 15.02
N SER A 2 0.14 -3.83 14.72
CA SER A 2 -0.86 -3.72 13.66
C SER A 2 -1.80 -2.55 13.97
N ASN A 3 -1.63 -1.46 13.21
CA ASN A 3 -2.46 -0.27 13.35
C ASN A 3 -3.82 -0.51 12.71
N LEU A 4 -4.81 -0.82 13.56
CA LEU A 4 -6.22 -0.55 13.32
C LEU A 4 -6.44 0.96 13.38
N PHE A 5 -6.08 1.68 12.32
CA PHE A 5 -6.58 3.03 12.11
C PHE A 5 -7.65 2.97 11.02
N PHE A 6 -8.91 3.10 11.44
CA PHE A 6 -10.02 3.36 10.55
C PHE A 6 -9.73 4.66 9.80
N SER A 7 -9.86 4.67 8.47
CA SER A 7 -9.76 5.91 7.69
C SER A 7 -10.93 6.84 8.02
N ASP A 8 -10.82 8.15 7.74
CA ASP A 8 -11.95 9.07 7.91
C ASP A 8 -13.20 8.60 7.14
N ASP A 9 -13.01 7.92 6.01
CA ASP A 9 -14.10 7.28 5.25
C ASP A 9 -14.69 6.05 5.97
N ASP A 10 -13.87 5.29 6.71
CA ASP A 10 -14.36 4.18 7.55
C ASP A 10 -15.08 4.70 8.79
N ILE A 11 -14.58 5.77 9.40
CA ILE A 11 -15.24 6.45 10.52
C ILE A 11 -16.58 7.03 10.05
N ASN A 12 -16.61 7.71 8.90
CA ASN A 12 -17.84 8.25 8.31
C ASN A 12 -18.83 7.14 7.92
N ARG A 13 -18.35 5.98 7.45
CA ARG A 13 -19.20 4.82 7.16
C ARG A 13 -19.76 4.17 8.43
N VAL A 14 -18.94 4.02 9.47
CA VAL A 14 -19.38 3.51 10.78
C VAL A 14 -20.36 4.48 11.42
N GLU A 15 -20.13 5.78 11.33
CA GLU A 15 -21.06 6.82 11.81
C GLU A 15 -22.38 6.79 11.05
N ALA A 16 -22.36 6.62 9.72
CA ALA A 16 -23.56 6.48 8.90
C ALA A 16 -24.33 5.19 9.21
N ASP A 17 -23.63 4.06 9.41
CA ASP A 17 -24.24 2.78 9.79
C ASP A 17 -24.84 2.85 11.21
N LEU A 18 -24.14 3.48 12.16
CA LEU A 18 -24.65 3.71 13.51
C LEU A 18 -25.87 4.63 13.52
N LYS A 19 -25.85 5.74 12.78
CA LYS A 19 -27.02 6.63 12.61
C LYS A 19 -28.20 5.89 11.99
N SER A 20 -27.95 5.05 10.99
CA SER A 20 -28.98 4.22 10.36
C SER A 20 -29.57 3.20 11.35
N ARG A 21 -28.72 2.52 12.13
CA ARG A 21 -29.15 1.55 13.16
C ARG A 21 -29.86 2.20 14.33
N LEU A 22 -29.43 3.39 14.77
CA LEU A 22 -30.13 4.18 15.78
C LEU A 22 -31.51 4.60 15.28
N LEU A 23 -31.61 5.06 14.03
CA LEU A 23 -32.88 5.42 13.42
C LEU A 23 -33.80 4.20 13.27
N GLU A 24 -33.25 3.04 12.94
CA GLU A 24 -34.00 1.79 12.85
C GLU A 24 -34.42 1.26 14.23
N TRP A 25 -33.57 1.45 15.24
CA TRP A 25 -33.86 1.16 16.64
C TRP A 25 -34.98 2.07 17.18
N ASP A 26 -34.93 3.38 16.90
CA ASP A 26 -35.98 4.33 17.25
C ASP A 26 -37.30 3.98 16.55
N LYS A 27 -37.27 3.64 15.25
CA LYS A 27 -38.47 3.19 14.53
C LYS A 27 -39.06 1.92 15.14
N ARG A 28 -38.23 0.94 15.51
CA ARG A 28 -38.68 -0.29 16.19
C ARG A 28 -39.20 0.01 17.60
N ARG A 29 -38.58 0.94 18.33
CA ARG A 29 -39.02 1.41 19.66
C ARG A 29 -40.38 2.09 19.59
N PHE A 30 -40.61 3.02 18.67
CA PHE A 30 -41.93 3.63 18.47
C PHE A 30 -42.98 2.62 18.02
N ALA A 31 -42.62 1.64 17.19
CA ALA A 31 -43.51 0.55 16.81
C ALA A 31 -43.87 -0.34 18.01
N THR A 32 -42.90 -0.71 18.86
CA THR A 32 -43.14 -1.51 20.08
C THR A 32 -43.97 -0.75 21.11
N ILE A 33 -43.69 0.54 21.35
CA ILE A 33 -44.49 1.40 22.23
C ILE A 33 -45.91 1.55 21.69
N GLY A 34 -46.06 1.79 20.38
CA GLY A 34 -47.36 1.86 19.71
C GLY A 34 -48.15 0.56 19.81
N VAL A 35 -47.49 -0.60 19.66
CA VAL A 35 -48.12 -1.93 19.83
C VAL A 35 -48.51 -2.17 21.28
N VAL A 36 -47.69 -1.80 22.27
CA VAL A 36 -48.02 -1.95 23.69
C VAL A 36 -49.21 -1.05 24.08
N ILE A 37 -49.24 0.20 23.61
CA ILE A 37 -50.37 1.12 23.84
C ILE A 37 -51.64 0.60 23.14
N LEU A 38 -51.54 0.10 21.91
CA LEU A 38 -52.66 -0.51 21.19
C LEU A 38 -53.15 -1.80 21.85
N VAL A 39 -52.27 -2.66 22.33
CA VAL A 39 -52.64 -3.92 23.00
C VAL A 39 -53.29 -3.63 24.36
N VAL A 40 -52.71 -2.76 25.18
CA VAL A 40 -53.29 -2.39 26.49
C VAL A 40 -54.62 -1.64 26.30
N GLY A 41 -54.70 -0.72 25.33
CA GLY A 41 -55.93 0.01 25.00
C GLY A 41 -57.01 -0.89 24.38
N TYR A 42 -56.67 -1.78 23.45
CA TYR A 42 -57.61 -2.65 22.76
C TYR A 42 -58.15 -3.76 23.68
N PHE A 43 -57.28 -4.48 24.41
CA PHE A 43 -57.73 -5.53 25.33
C PHE A 43 -58.48 -4.96 26.54
N GLY A 44 -58.07 -3.80 27.06
CA GLY A 44 -58.81 -3.08 28.11
C GLY A 44 -60.21 -2.67 27.64
N PHE A 45 -60.32 -2.12 26.42
CA PHE A 45 -61.60 -1.67 25.87
C PHE A 45 -62.53 -2.83 25.50
N THR A 46 -62.03 -3.91 24.90
CA THR A 46 -62.87 -5.08 24.54
C THR A 46 -63.37 -5.84 25.77
N SER A 47 -62.56 -5.92 26.84
CA SER A 47 -62.96 -6.60 28.08
C SER A 47 -64.03 -5.82 28.85
N ILE A 48 -63.97 -4.48 28.80
CA ILE A 48 -65.00 -3.58 29.36
C ILE A 48 -66.30 -3.67 28.54
N VAL A 49 -66.22 -3.67 27.21
CA VAL A 49 -67.41 -3.75 26.36
C VAL A 49 -68.07 -5.15 26.45
N SER A 50 -67.29 -6.23 26.56
CA SER A 50 -67.88 -7.58 26.72
C SER A 50 -68.51 -7.83 28.09
N SER A 51 -68.02 -7.19 29.15
CA SER A 51 -68.59 -7.30 30.50
C SER A 51 -69.83 -6.43 30.71
N ILE A 52 -69.95 -5.31 30.00
CA ILE A 52 -71.15 -4.46 30.02
C ILE A 52 -72.32 -5.10 29.25
N VAL A 53 -72.03 -5.90 28.22
CA VAL A 53 -73.05 -6.48 27.32
C VAL A 53 -73.60 -7.83 27.81
N ARG A 54 -72.96 -8.50 28.77
CA ARG A 54 -73.45 -9.76 29.37
C ARG A 54 -73.35 -9.72 30.89
N ASP A 55 -74.52 -9.77 31.53
CA ASP A 55 -74.83 -9.90 32.96
C ASP A 55 -74.99 -8.63 33.84
N LYS A 56 -76.25 -8.40 34.23
CA LYS A 56 -76.70 -7.43 35.24
C LYS A 56 -76.62 -8.02 36.65
N THR A 57 -75.42 -8.15 37.18
CA THR A 57 -75.19 -8.24 38.64
C THR A 57 -74.00 -7.35 39.01
N ASP A 58 -73.99 -6.77 40.21
CA ASP A 58 -72.95 -5.80 40.61
C ASP A 58 -71.55 -6.44 40.86
N ALA A 59 -71.45 -7.77 40.83
CA ALA A 59 -70.21 -8.52 41.05
C ALA A 59 -69.16 -8.38 39.91
N PRO A 60 -69.50 -8.55 38.62
CA PRO A 60 -68.57 -8.35 37.50
C PRO A 60 -68.06 -6.90 37.34
N ILE A 61 -68.78 -5.90 37.85
CA ILE A 61 -68.35 -4.50 37.80
C ILE A 61 -67.20 -4.24 38.81
N GLU A 62 -67.26 -4.82 40.01
CA GLU A 62 -66.16 -4.66 40.98
C GLU A 62 -64.91 -5.45 40.61
N GLU A 63 -65.05 -6.64 40.00
CA GLU A 63 -63.90 -7.34 39.43
C GLU A 63 -63.25 -6.57 38.27
N ALA A 64 -64.05 -5.96 37.39
CA ALA A 64 -63.55 -5.11 36.31
C ALA A 64 -62.84 -3.85 36.84
N LYS A 65 -63.37 -3.22 37.90
CA LYS A 65 -62.71 -2.08 38.58
C LYS A 65 -61.38 -2.49 39.20
N GLN A 66 -61.33 -3.65 39.88
CA GLN A 66 -60.09 -4.17 40.46
C GLN A 66 -59.04 -4.50 39.40
N GLN A 67 -59.45 -5.03 38.25
CA GLN A 67 -58.54 -5.26 37.12
C GLN A 67 -58.05 -3.95 36.49
N ALA A 68 -58.90 -2.94 36.37
CA ALA A 68 -58.51 -1.61 35.88
C ALA A 68 -57.49 -0.94 36.83
N ILE A 69 -57.73 -0.99 38.15
CA ILE A 69 -56.79 -0.47 39.16
C ILE A 69 -55.44 -1.20 39.10
N ARG A 70 -55.44 -2.53 38.90
CA ARG A 70 -54.20 -3.30 38.71
C ARG A 70 -53.47 -2.92 37.42
N ALA A 71 -54.19 -2.69 36.32
CA ALA A 71 -53.60 -2.26 35.06
C ALA A 71 -53.00 -0.85 35.16
N GLU A 72 -53.66 0.06 35.88
CA GLU A 72 -53.17 1.42 36.16
C GLU A 72 -51.90 1.39 37.02
N PHE A 73 -51.88 0.56 38.06
CA PHE A 73 -50.68 0.35 38.90
C PHE A 73 -49.50 -0.26 38.12
N ILE A 74 -49.77 -1.22 37.23
CA ILE A 74 -48.74 -1.80 36.34
C ILE A 74 -48.23 -0.74 35.36
N SER A 75 -49.12 0.09 34.81
CA SER A 75 -48.76 1.20 33.93
C SER A 75 -47.86 2.21 34.62
N GLU A 76 -48.21 2.67 35.83
CA GLU A 76 -47.35 3.58 36.62
C GLU A 76 -45.98 2.98 36.94
N SER A 77 -45.94 1.68 37.28
CA SER A 77 -44.70 0.95 37.54
C SER A 77 -43.81 0.85 36.31
N ILE A 78 -44.41 0.61 35.13
CA ILE A 78 -43.70 0.59 33.85
C ILE A 78 -43.19 2.00 33.50
N THR A 79 -44.01 3.04 33.63
CA THR A 79 -43.60 4.43 33.39
C THR A 79 -42.43 4.83 34.29
N LYS A 80 -42.47 4.47 35.57
CA LYS A 80 -41.37 4.72 36.49
C LYS A 80 -40.08 4.02 36.06
N ARG A 81 -40.15 2.74 35.68
CA ARG A 81 -38.99 1.99 35.17
C ARG A 81 -38.45 2.54 33.85
N LEU A 82 -39.33 3.03 32.97
CA LEU A 82 -38.92 3.69 31.73
C LEU A 82 -38.17 4.99 32.00
N ASN A 83 -38.64 5.81 32.94
CA ASN A 83 -37.93 7.02 33.37
C ASN A 83 -36.57 6.69 34.01
N GLU A 84 -36.48 5.63 34.81
CA GLU A 84 -35.20 5.15 35.39
C GLU A 84 -34.22 4.70 34.30
N ILE A 85 -34.71 3.99 33.28
CA ILE A 85 -33.89 3.58 32.12
C ILE A 85 -33.42 4.79 31.31
N GLU A 86 -34.29 5.79 31.09
CA GLU A 86 -33.94 7.01 30.36
C GLU A 86 -32.84 7.82 31.06
N ILE A 87 -32.88 7.87 32.41
CA ILE A 87 -31.82 8.47 33.21
C ILE A 87 -30.49 7.71 33.05
N GLU A 88 -30.52 6.37 33.05
CA GLU A 88 -29.30 5.58 32.85
C GLU A 88 -28.74 5.69 31.42
N ILE A 89 -29.60 5.77 30.40
CA ILE A 89 -29.17 6.04 29.01
C ILE A 89 -28.46 7.39 28.93
N THR A 90 -29.03 8.43 29.54
CA THR A 90 -28.44 9.78 29.56
C THR A 90 -27.05 9.78 30.22
N LYS A 91 -26.86 8.98 31.29
CA LYS A 91 -25.53 8.82 31.92
C LYS A 91 -24.54 8.12 31.00
N LEU A 92 -24.97 7.08 30.29
CA LEU A 92 -24.13 6.33 29.35
C LEU A 92 -23.72 7.19 28.15
N GLU A 93 -24.63 7.99 27.61
CA GLU A 93 -24.32 8.95 26.53
C GLU A 93 -23.26 9.96 26.99
N LYS A 94 -23.40 10.52 28.20
CA LYS A 94 -22.41 11.43 28.77
C LYS A 94 -21.03 10.77 28.94
N LEU A 95 -21.00 9.54 29.44
CA LEU A 95 -19.75 8.77 29.59
C LEU A 95 -19.09 8.47 28.23
N SER A 96 -19.90 8.19 27.21
CA SER A 96 -19.42 8.00 25.84
C SER A 96 -18.79 9.28 25.28
N ASP A 97 -19.41 10.44 25.50
CA ASP A 97 -18.88 11.73 25.06
C ASP A 97 -17.57 12.10 25.77
N GLU A 98 -17.49 11.86 27.09
CA GLU A 98 -16.26 12.07 27.88
C GLU A 98 -15.13 11.14 27.41
N PHE A 99 -15.45 9.87 27.11
CA PHE A 99 -14.49 8.91 26.56
C PHE A 99 -13.99 9.34 25.18
N ASN A 100 -14.88 9.72 24.26
CA ASN A 100 -14.52 10.17 22.92
C ASN A 100 -13.67 11.44 22.96
N THR A 101 -13.99 12.38 23.84
CA THR A 101 -13.20 13.60 24.05
C THR A 101 -11.78 13.26 24.52
N THR A 102 -11.65 12.37 25.49
CA THR A 102 -10.35 11.93 26.03
C THR A 102 -9.53 11.17 24.99
N LEU A 103 -10.18 10.33 24.19
CA LEU A 103 -9.54 9.57 23.11
C LEU A 103 -8.97 10.50 22.04
N ASN A 104 -9.76 11.48 21.60
CA ASN A 104 -9.33 12.46 20.60
C ASN A 104 -8.17 13.33 21.11
N GLN A 105 -8.21 13.76 22.38
CA GLN A 105 -7.09 14.49 22.98
C GLN A 105 -5.80 13.66 23.00
N LYS A 106 -5.86 12.38 23.38
CA LYS A 106 -4.68 11.50 23.35
C LYS A 106 -4.18 11.21 21.94
N LEU A 107 -5.09 11.12 20.97
CA LEU A 107 -4.72 10.94 19.57
C LEU A 107 -3.97 12.17 19.03
N ASP A 108 -4.42 13.37 19.37
CA ASP A 108 -3.74 14.63 19.03
C ASP A 108 -2.35 14.71 19.68
N GLU A 109 -2.23 14.35 20.97
CA GLU A 109 -0.94 14.30 21.65
C GLU A 109 0.05 13.32 20.99
N LEU A 110 -0.43 12.14 20.59
CA LEU A 110 0.38 11.14 19.90
C LEU A 110 0.78 11.61 18.50
N SER A 111 -0.12 12.27 17.78
CA SER A 111 0.15 12.87 16.47
C SER A 111 1.23 13.95 16.57
N GLN A 112 1.13 14.85 17.55
CA GLN A 112 2.15 15.87 17.81
C GLN A 112 3.52 15.27 18.18
N ARG A 113 3.53 14.22 19.00
CA ARG A 113 4.78 13.49 19.34
C ARG A 113 5.39 12.80 18.13
N SER A 114 4.57 12.21 17.25
CA SER A 114 5.02 11.62 15.99
C SER A 114 5.68 12.67 15.10
N ALA A 115 5.00 13.80 14.87
CA ALA A 115 5.54 14.89 14.05
C ALA A 115 6.85 15.48 14.63
N ALA A 116 6.97 15.56 15.95
CA ALA A 116 8.23 15.96 16.60
C ALA A 116 9.36 14.93 16.40
N MET A 117 9.03 13.64 16.38
CA MET A 117 9.96 12.55 16.10
C MET A 117 10.41 12.55 14.65
N ASP A 118 9.49 12.76 13.70
CA ASP A 118 9.77 12.90 12.27
C ASP A 118 10.70 14.09 12.02
N SER A 119 10.41 15.24 12.65
CA SER A 119 11.27 16.42 12.58
C SER A 119 12.68 16.18 13.17
N LEU A 120 12.81 15.35 14.21
CA LEU A 120 14.12 14.93 14.74
C LEU A 120 14.85 14.01 13.78
N PHE A 121 14.13 13.08 13.16
CA PHE A 121 14.67 12.14 12.18
C PHE A 121 15.16 12.87 10.92
N ASP A 122 14.39 13.83 10.41
CA ASP A 122 14.76 14.69 9.28
C ASP A 122 16.02 15.50 9.58
N ARG A 123 16.10 16.13 10.77
CA ARG A 123 17.30 16.87 11.19
C ARG A 123 18.53 15.98 11.27
N ASN A 124 18.39 14.75 11.75
CA ASN A 124 19.50 13.82 11.86
C ASN A 124 19.92 13.27 10.49
N THR A 125 18.95 12.96 9.62
CA THR A 125 19.20 12.56 8.23
C THR A 125 19.89 13.66 7.44
N GLN A 126 19.47 14.92 7.58
CA GLN A 126 20.12 16.06 6.93
C GLN A 126 21.54 16.26 7.44
N LYS A 127 21.79 16.13 8.76
CA LYS A 127 23.14 16.15 9.33
C LYS A 127 24.02 15.02 8.79
N LEU A 128 23.49 13.81 8.66
CA LEU A 128 24.22 12.66 8.11
C LEU A 128 24.53 12.85 6.63
N THR A 129 23.59 13.38 5.85
CA THR A 129 23.80 13.73 4.44
C THR A 129 24.86 14.83 4.28
N ASP A 130 24.82 15.87 5.12
CA ASP A 130 25.82 16.94 5.12
C ASP A 130 27.20 16.42 5.58
N LEU A 131 27.25 15.52 6.56
CA LEU A 131 28.48 14.83 6.96
C LEU A 131 29.01 13.94 5.83
N GLY A 132 28.16 13.21 5.12
CA GLY A 132 28.53 12.43 3.94
C GLY A 132 29.00 13.30 2.77
N ARG A 133 28.43 14.50 2.60
CA ARG A 133 28.91 15.50 1.61
C ARG A 133 30.30 16.01 2.01
N LYS A 134 30.48 16.42 3.27
CA LYS A 134 31.79 16.86 3.79
C LYS A 134 32.85 15.76 3.79
N ALA A 135 32.47 14.51 4.05
CA ALA A 135 33.35 13.36 3.97
C ALA A 135 33.81 13.13 2.52
N ARG A 136 32.90 13.25 1.54
CA ARG A 136 33.24 13.19 0.12
C ARG A 136 34.09 14.38 -0.34
N GLU A 137 33.89 15.57 0.22
CA GLU A 137 34.77 16.73 -0.01
C GLU A 137 36.17 16.53 0.59
N LEU A 138 36.29 15.80 1.71
CA LEU A 138 37.56 15.46 2.36
C LEU A 138 38.26 14.25 1.71
N GLU A 139 37.53 13.28 1.16
CA GLU A 139 38.08 12.12 0.43
C GLU A 139 38.78 12.51 -0.90
N VAL A 140 38.62 13.75 -1.37
CA VAL A 140 39.31 14.29 -2.57
C VAL A 140 40.80 14.58 -2.32
N ALA A 141 41.32 14.40 -1.10
CA ALA A 141 42.73 14.66 -0.78
C ALA A 141 43.46 13.47 -0.14
N PHE A 142 43.64 12.37 -0.86
CA PHE A 142 44.67 11.37 -0.50
C PHE A 142 45.88 11.47 -1.43
N VAL A 143 46.99 11.94 -0.86
CA VAL A 143 48.33 11.88 -1.45
C VAL A 143 48.83 10.44 -1.30
N ARG A 144 48.99 9.70 -2.40
CA ARG A 144 49.77 8.44 -2.40
C ARG A 144 51.25 8.78 -2.52
N PHE A 145 52.08 8.13 -1.69
CA PHE A 145 53.53 8.19 -1.76
C PHE A 145 54.03 6.85 -2.31
N ASP A 146 54.49 6.83 -3.56
CA ASP A 146 54.93 5.62 -4.27
C ASP A 146 56.46 5.59 -4.46
N GLY A 147 57.19 5.96 -3.42
CA GLY A 147 58.63 5.70 -3.28
C GLY A 147 59.55 6.42 -4.27
N THR A 148 59.03 7.23 -5.21
CA THR A 148 59.85 7.96 -6.20
C THR A 148 59.50 9.44 -6.37
N GLY A 149 58.40 9.93 -5.78
CA GLY A 149 58.10 11.37 -5.69
C GLY A 149 56.60 11.68 -5.49
N LEU A 150 56.28 12.91 -5.09
CA LEU A 150 54.90 13.40 -4.93
C LEU A 150 54.29 13.73 -6.29
N THR A 151 53.19 13.08 -6.66
CA THR A 151 52.34 13.51 -7.78
C THR A 151 50.94 13.86 -7.27
N ALA A 152 50.49 15.09 -7.57
CA ALA A 152 49.13 15.51 -7.31
C ALA A 152 48.22 14.94 -8.40
N GLY A 153 47.50 13.87 -8.10
CA GLY A 153 46.45 13.33 -8.96
C GLY A 153 45.10 13.92 -8.56
N VAL A 154 44.47 14.68 -9.46
CA VAL A 154 43.03 14.94 -9.38
C VAL A 154 42.34 13.62 -9.74
N VAL A 155 41.56 13.05 -8.81
CA VAL A 155 40.60 12.00 -9.16
C VAL A 155 39.54 12.67 -10.02
N THR A 156 39.70 12.60 -11.34
CA THR A 156 38.58 12.83 -12.25
C THR A 156 37.52 11.80 -11.90
N THR A 157 36.35 12.27 -11.49
CA THR A 157 35.15 11.45 -11.33
C THR A 157 34.71 10.93 -12.69
N GLU A 158 35.39 9.91 -13.18
CA GLU A 158 34.88 8.99 -14.18
C GLU A 158 35.41 7.60 -13.85
N THR A 159 34.60 6.85 -13.11
CA THR A 159 34.20 5.55 -13.61
C THR A 159 32.75 5.37 -13.20
N ALA A 160 31.86 5.60 -14.18
CA ALA A 160 30.58 4.93 -14.24
C ALA A 160 30.76 3.44 -13.87
N PRO A 161 29.78 2.81 -13.22
CA PRO A 161 29.84 1.38 -12.91
C PRO A 161 30.23 0.61 -14.17
N SER A 162 31.20 -0.31 -14.04
CA SER A 162 31.78 -1.12 -15.11
C SER A 162 30.75 -1.39 -16.23
N GLN A 163 30.98 -0.77 -17.40
CA GLN A 163 30.06 -0.81 -18.54
C GLN A 163 29.64 -2.26 -18.81
N PRO A 164 28.36 -2.63 -18.61
CA PRO A 164 27.80 -3.84 -19.17
C PRO A 164 27.94 -3.77 -20.69
N SER A 165 28.05 -4.92 -21.33
CA SER A 165 28.39 -5.09 -22.75
C SER A 165 27.83 -3.96 -23.63
N ALA A 166 28.71 -3.19 -24.28
CA ALA A 166 28.29 -2.12 -25.16
C ALA A 166 27.43 -2.72 -26.28
N CYS A 167 26.11 -2.54 -26.19
CA CYS A 167 25.18 -2.69 -27.29
C CYS A 167 25.85 -2.07 -28.52
N GLY A 168 26.11 -2.90 -29.54
CA GLY A 168 27.07 -2.59 -30.60
C GLY A 168 26.76 -1.28 -31.34
N PRO A 169 27.51 -0.94 -32.42
CA PRO A 169 27.37 0.34 -33.14
C PRO A 169 26.00 0.57 -33.81
N ALA A 170 25.02 -0.33 -33.60
CA ALA A 170 23.64 -0.22 -34.04
C ALA A 170 23.02 1.12 -33.64
N SER A 171 22.52 1.86 -34.62
CA SER A 171 21.71 3.06 -34.39
C SER A 171 20.37 2.67 -33.74
N VAL A 172 19.73 3.62 -33.04
CA VAL A 172 18.38 3.42 -32.48
C VAL A 172 17.37 3.02 -33.55
N SER A 173 17.47 3.64 -34.74
CA SER A 173 16.65 3.26 -35.90
C SER A 173 16.82 1.78 -36.25
N SER A 174 18.06 1.27 -36.31
CA SER A 174 18.31 -0.15 -36.58
C SER A 174 17.79 -1.08 -35.48
N LEU A 175 17.85 -0.64 -34.21
CA LEU A 175 17.29 -1.40 -33.08
C LEU A 175 15.77 -1.48 -33.15
N ILE A 176 15.10 -0.36 -33.43
CA ILE A 176 13.64 -0.30 -33.56
C ILE A 176 13.16 -1.18 -34.71
N GLN A 177 13.83 -1.11 -35.87
CA GLN A 177 13.44 -1.86 -37.07
C GLN A 177 13.84 -3.34 -37.03
N SER A 178 14.71 -3.75 -36.11
CA SER A 178 15.13 -5.15 -35.98
C SER A 178 14.00 -6.03 -35.44
N SER A 179 13.84 -7.22 -36.03
CA SER A 179 12.99 -8.27 -35.47
C SER A 179 13.65 -8.98 -34.28
N ASN A 180 14.97 -8.87 -34.13
CA ASN A 180 15.75 -9.48 -33.05
C ASN A 180 16.93 -8.61 -32.58
N PRO A 181 16.67 -7.53 -31.81
CA PRO A 181 17.71 -6.68 -31.23
C PRO A 181 18.80 -7.42 -30.43
N SER A 182 18.51 -8.59 -29.83
CA SER A 182 19.50 -9.35 -29.06
C SER A 182 20.73 -9.75 -29.89
N THR A 183 20.55 -9.95 -31.20
CA THR A 183 21.64 -10.26 -32.14
C THR A 183 22.64 -9.11 -32.34
N LEU A 184 22.29 -7.91 -31.87
CA LEU A 184 23.12 -6.71 -31.96
C LEU A 184 23.91 -6.45 -30.66
N GLY A 185 23.91 -7.42 -29.74
CA GLY A 185 24.60 -7.32 -28.45
C GLY A 185 23.88 -6.43 -27.44
N CYS A 186 22.56 -6.27 -27.58
CA CYS A 186 21.72 -5.44 -26.71
C CYS A 186 20.72 -6.33 -25.94
N GLY A 187 20.08 -5.77 -24.91
CA GLY A 187 19.06 -6.47 -24.15
C GLY A 187 19.59 -7.29 -22.99
N GLU A 188 20.72 -6.89 -22.39
CA GLU A 188 21.29 -7.52 -21.21
C GLU A 188 20.34 -7.32 -20.01
N PRO A 189 19.71 -8.37 -19.45
CA PRO A 189 18.84 -8.22 -18.29
C PRO A 189 19.63 -7.72 -17.07
N LEU A 190 18.94 -7.07 -16.14
CA LEU A 190 19.53 -6.71 -14.85
C LEU A 190 20.03 -7.96 -14.13
N ALA A 191 21.33 -8.02 -13.85
CA ALA A 191 21.96 -9.12 -13.14
C ALA A 191 21.62 -9.09 -11.64
N GLU A 192 21.76 -10.25 -11.01
CA GLU A 192 21.56 -10.40 -9.56
C GLU A 192 22.42 -9.39 -8.77
N GLY A 193 21.82 -8.79 -7.74
CA GLY A 193 22.46 -7.78 -6.89
C GLY A 193 22.64 -6.40 -7.52
N GLN A 194 22.44 -6.20 -8.83
CA GLN A 194 22.57 -4.87 -9.45
C GLN A 194 21.47 -3.90 -9.00
N LEU A 195 20.26 -4.39 -8.75
CA LEU A 195 19.19 -3.54 -8.21
C LEU A 195 19.55 -2.98 -6.82
N SER A 196 20.20 -3.79 -5.97
CA SER A 196 20.66 -3.37 -4.65
C SER A 196 21.74 -2.29 -4.76
N LYS A 197 22.70 -2.46 -5.67
CA LYS A 197 23.74 -1.44 -5.90
C LYS A 197 23.16 -0.12 -6.40
N LEU A 198 22.17 -0.20 -7.30
CA LEU A 198 21.43 0.99 -7.75
C LEU A 198 20.67 1.64 -6.59
N ALA A 199 19.98 0.85 -5.76
CA ALA A 199 19.27 1.35 -4.59
C ALA A 199 20.21 2.09 -3.62
N GLU A 200 21.38 1.52 -3.33
CA GLU A 200 22.43 2.15 -2.53
C GLU A 200 22.94 3.46 -3.16
N THR A 201 23.20 3.46 -4.47
CA THR A 201 23.70 4.63 -5.21
C THR A 201 22.74 5.81 -5.11
N TYR A 202 21.44 5.56 -5.24
CA TYR A 202 20.39 6.57 -5.18
C TYR A 202 19.85 6.81 -3.76
N GLY A 203 20.36 6.09 -2.75
CA GLY A 203 19.92 6.23 -1.36
C GLY A 203 18.45 5.86 -1.13
N VAL A 204 17.93 4.86 -1.84
CA VAL A 204 16.57 4.35 -1.66
C VAL A 204 16.58 2.99 -0.95
N ASP A 205 15.66 2.78 -0.02
CA ASP A 205 15.47 1.48 0.64
C ASP A 205 15.11 0.42 -0.40
N LEU A 206 15.92 -0.65 -0.47
CA LEU A 206 15.78 -1.68 -1.50
C LEU A 206 14.40 -2.34 -1.46
N LYS A 207 13.87 -2.64 -0.27
CA LYS A 207 12.56 -3.28 -0.14
C LYS A 207 11.43 -2.35 -0.58
N ALA A 208 11.52 -1.06 -0.25
CA ALA A 208 10.56 -0.05 -0.67
C ALA A 208 10.58 0.12 -2.20
N LEU A 209 11.79 0.17 -2.78
CA LEU A 209 11.97 0.23 -4.23
C LEU A 209 11.40 -1.02 -4.92
N THR A 210 11.70 -2.22 -4.43
CA THR A 210 11.19 -3.49 -4.98
C THR A 210 9.66 -3.56 -4.88
N ALA A 211 9.10 -3.24 -3.71
CA ALA A 211 7.64 -3.22 -3.51
C ALA A 211 6.95 -2.21 -4.44
N PHE A 212 7.55 -1.03 -4.63
CA PHE A 212 7.07 -0.03 -5.55
C PHE A 212 7.10 -0.53 -7.00
N ILE A 213 8.24 -1.02 -7.48
CA ILE A 213 8.40 -1.55 -8.85
C ILE A 213 7.39 -2.66 -9.13
N ASP A 214 7.26 -3.63 -8.22
CA ASP A 214 6.37 -4.77 -8.41
C ASP A 214 4.89 -4.34 -8.45
N ALA A 215 4.48 -3.35 -7.64
CA ALA A 215 3.11 -2.85 -7.66
C ALA A 215 2.71 -2.18 -8.99
N GLN A 216 3.68 -1.62 -9.73
CA GLN A 216 3.44 -0.98 -11.02
C GLN A 216 3.10 -1.99 -12.11
N ASN A 217 3.84 -3.11 -12.12
CA ASN A 217 3.72 -4.13 -13.15
C ASN A 217 4.26 -5.47 -12.60
N PRO A 218 3.43 -6.23 -11.87
CA PRO A 218 3.87 -7.46 -11.23
C PRO A 218 4.42 -8.47 -12.24
N GLY A 219 5.63 -8.99 -11.99
CA GLY A 219 6.29 -9.94 -12.88
C GLY A 219 6.70 -9.38 -14.24
N ALA A 220 6.85 -8.06 -14.37
CA ALA A 220 7.30 -7.43 -15.61
C ALA A 220 8.66 -7.96 -16.07
N ILE A 221 8.71 -8.36 -17.34
CA ILE A 221 9.98 -8.60 -18.03
C ILE A 221 10.60 -7.27 -18.48
N GLN A 222 11.93 -7.19 -18.50
CA GLN A 222 12.65 -6.02 -19.02
C GLN A 222 12.76 -6.05 -20.55
N PHE A 223 12.97 -7.26 -21.07
CA PHE A 223 13.13 -7.54 -22.49
C PHE A 223 12.28 -8.75 -22.90
N ALA A 224 11.72 -8.69 -24.09
CA ALA A 224 11.21 -9.86 -24.79
C ALA A 224 12.36 -10.81 -25.16
N GLN A 225 12.03 -12.06 -25.53
CA GLN A 225 13.03 -13.06 -25.95
C GLN A 225 13.89 -12.61 -27.13
N ASN A 226 13.38 -11.72 -27.98
CA ASN A 226 14.13 -11.14 -29.10
C ASN A 226 15.03 -9.96 -28.69
N GLY A 227 15.14 -9.63 -27.40
CA GLY A 227 15.94 -8.51 -26.88
C GLY A 227 15.28 -7.14 -27.01
N PHE A 228 14.02 -7.07 -27.45
CA PHE A 228 13.28 -5.81 -27.51
C PHE A 228 12.77 -5.43 -26.11
N PRO A 229 12.92 -4.17 -25.65
CA PRO A 229 12.38 -3.74 -24.37
C PRO A 229 10.87 -3.96 -24.25
N LEU A 230 10.39 -4.24 -23.04
CA LEU A 230 8.99 -4.06 -22.74
C LEU A 230 8.60 -2.61 -23.03
N LEU A 231 7.47 -2.40 -23.73
CA LEU A 231 7.01 -1.07 -24.08
C LEU A 231 5.50 -0.97 -24.23
N VAL A 232 5.00 0.25 -24.12
CA VAL A 232 3.65 0.63 -24.57
C VAL A 232 3.76 1.89 -25.42
N PHE A 233 3.17 1.84 -26.61
CA PHE A 233 3.12 2.98 -27.52
C PHE A 233 1.87 3.83 -27.25
N GLU A 234 2.08 5.07 -26.80
CA GLU A 234 1.03 6.00 -26.40
C GLU A 234 0.56 6.85 -27.57
N ARG A 235 -0.47 6.37 -28.28
CA ARG A 235 -0.99 7.03 -29.49
C ARG A 235 -1.44 8.48 -29.29
N HIS A 236 -1.93 8.81 -28.10
CA HIS A 236 -2.32 10.18 -27.75
C HIS A 236 -1.11 11.08 -27.50
N VAL A 237 -0.03 10.51 -26.97
CA VAL A 237 1.27 11.21 -26.87
C VAL A 237 1.87 11.38 -28.27
N PHE A 238 1.75 10.39 -29.15
CA PHE A 238 2.21 10.52 -30.54
C PHE A 238 1.46 11.62 -31.28
N TYR A 239 0.13 11.68 -31.12
CA TYR A 239 -0.69 12.74 -31.69
C TYR A 239 -0.22 14.14 -31.26
N ARG A 240 0.03 14.37 -29.96
CA ARG A 240 0.46 15.68 -29.45
C ARG A 240 1.92 16.01 -29.78
N THR A 241 2.79 15.01 -29.98
CA THR A 241 4.23 15.23 -30.24
C THR A 241 4.55 15.44 -31.71
N LEU A 242 3.66 15.05 -32.63
CA LEU A 242 3.77 15.35 -34.06
C LEU A 242 3.44 16.84 -34.31
N SER A 243 4.47 17.63 -34.64
CA SER A 243 4.33 19.05 -34.95
C SER A 243 3.77 19.31 -36.34
N ASP A 244 4.04 18.43 -37.31
CA ASP A 244 3.52 18.53 -38.68
C ASP A 244 2.06 18.02 -38.75
N PRO A 245 1.08 18.89 -39.13
CA PRO A 245 -0.31 18.48 -39.30
C PRO A 245 -0.51 17.35 -40.32
N ALA A 246 0.30 17.29 -41.39
CA ALA A 246 0.19 16.25 -42.39
C ALA A 246 0.65 14.89 -41.85
N ALA A 247 1.79 14.85 -41.16
CA ALA A 247 2.25 13.66 -40.43
C ALA A 247 1.23 13.19 -39.38
N ARG A 248 0.61 14.13 -38.63
CA ARG A 248 -0.43 13.81 -37.64
C ARG A 248 -1.67 13.20 -38.30
N GLN A 249 -2.12 13.77 -39.42
CA GLN A 249 -3.25 13.23 -40.19
C GLN A 249 -2.95 11.83 -40.73
N ALA A 250 -1.76 11.62 -41.31
CA ALA A 250 -1.32 10.33 -41.81
C ALA A 250 -1.25 9.27 -40.69
N ALA A 251 -0.70 9.62 -39.53
CA ALA A 251 -0.65 8.75 -38.37
C ALA A 251 -2.05 8.36 -37.87
N SER A 252 -3.00 9.31 -37.84
CA SER A 252 -4.39 9.03 -37.46
C SER A 252 -5.10 8.11 -38.46
N GLN A 253 -4.87 8.28 -39.77
CA GLN A 253 -5.41 7.37 -40.79
C GLN A 253 -4.90 5.93 -40.64
N GLN A 254 -3.66 5.77 -40.15
CA GLN A 254 -3.05 4.46 -39.87
C GLN A 254 -3.38 3.92 -38.47
N GLN A 255 -4.26 4.59 -37.70
CA GLN A 255 -4.58 4.24 -36.32
C GLN A 255 -3.36 4.23 -35.37
N LEU A 256 -2.32 5.02 -35.70
CA LEU A 256 -1.13 5.22 -34.88
C LEU A 256 -1.24 6.46 -33.98
N ALA A 257 -2.19 7.38 -34.25
CA ALA A 257 -2.39 8.58 -33.45
C ALA A 257 -3.88 8.87 -33.23
N SER A 258 -4.27 9.21 -32.00
CA SER A 258 -5.59 9.77 -31.69
C SER A 258 -5.48 10.95 -30.73
N ALA A 259 -6.39 11.91 -30.80
CA ALA A 259 -6.37 13.08 -29.93
C ALA A 259 -6.64 12.72 -28.47
N ASN A 260 -7.54 11.76 -28.21
CA ASN A 260 -7.91 11.35 -26.86
C ASN A 260 -7.29 10.01 -26.48
N TRP A 261 -7.04 9.85 -25.19
CA TRP A 261 -6.65 8.58 -24.62
C TRP A 261 -7.79 7.56 -24.73
N GLY A 262 -7.47 6.32 -25.11
CA GLY A 262 -8.43 5.21 -25.16
C GLY A 262 -9.24 5.06 -26.45
N ASP A 263 -9.22 6.05 -27.36
CA ASP A 263 -9.97 5.98 -28.64
C ASP A 263 -9.58 4.77 -29.50
N ILE A 264 -8.32 4.36 -29.40
CA ILE A 264 -7.78 3.21 -30.13
C ILE A 264 -7.26 2.21 -29.08
N PRO A 265 -7.83 1.00 -28.99
CA PRO A 265 -7.43 -0.01 -28.01
C PRO A 265 -5.96 -0.39 -28.14
N TYR A 266 -5.25 -0.66 -27.04
CA TYR A 266 -3.87 -1.16 -27.11
C TYR A 266 -3.82 -2.57 -27.69
N PRO A 267 -2.75 -2.92 -28.43
CA PRO A 267 -2.55 -4.29 -28.87
C PRO A 267 -2.38 -5.25 -27.69
N LYS A 268 -2.75 -6.51 -27.91
CA LYS A 268 -2.78 -7.54 -26.88
C LYS A 268 -1.39 -8.11 -26.64
N THR A 269 -0.57 -8.21 -27.68
CA THR A 269 0.77 -8.80 -27.59
C THR A 269 1.86 -7.74 -27.58
N LEU A 270 3.00 -8.09 -26.99
CA LEU A 270 4.19 -7.24 -27.03
C LEU A 270 4.73 -7.09 -28.46
N GLU A 271 4.67 -8.15 -29.28
CA GLU A 271 5.10 -8.10 -30.67
C GLU A 271 4.29 -7.08 -31.51
N GLU A 272 2.97 -7.03 -31.32
CA GLU A 272 2.12 -6.03 -31.95
C GLU A 272 2.51 -4.61 -31.51
N ARG A 273 2.77 -4.39 -30.22
CA ARG A 273 3.22 -3.09 -29.68
C ARG A 273 4.57 -2.66 -30.28
N GLN A 274 5.51 -3.58 -30.41
CA GLN A 274 6.78 -3.33 -31.12
C GLN A 274 6.52 -2.93 -32.59
N GLY A 275 5.56 -3.58 -33.24
CA GLY A 275 5.09 -3.23 -34.59
C GLY A 275 4.59 -1.79 -34.68
N GLN A 276 3.83 -1.31 -33.68
CA GLN A 276 3.36 0.07 -33.65
C GLN A 276 4.51 1.08 -33.60
N LEU A 277 5.49 0.85 -32.73
CA LEU A 277 6.68 1.70 -32.66
C LEU A 277 7.44 1.69 -33.99
N ARG A 278 7.57 0.53 -34.64
CA ARG A 278 8.21 0.41 -35.97
C ARG A 278 7.51 1.26 -37.03
N GLU A 279 6.19 1.17 -37.12
CA GLU A 279 5.40 1.94 -38.09
C GLU A 279 5.39 3.44 -37.76
N ALA A 280 5.20 3.81 -36.49
CA ALA A 280 5.25 5.20 -36.05
C ALA A 280 6.62 5.85 -36.32
N SER A 281 7.70 5.09 -36.16
CA SER A 281 9.05 5.58 -36.41
C SER A 281 9.35 5.86 -37.89
N LYS A 282 8.55 5.31 -38.82
CA LYS A 282 8.63 5.66 -40.26
C LYS A 282 8.02 7.03 -40.55
N ILE A 283 7.12 7.50 -39.69
CA ILE A 283 6.49 8.82 -39.80
C ILE A 283 7.39 9.86 -39.14
N ASP A 284 7.72 9.66 -37.87
CA ASP A 284 8.64 10.52 -37.11
C ASP A 284 9.26 9.69 -35.97
N ALA A 285 10.52 9.29 -36.15
CA ALA A 285 11.25 8.45 -35.19
C ALA A 285 11.37 9.10 -33.81
N LYS A 286 11.61 10.41 -33.76
CA LYS A 286 11.81 11.15 -32.52
C LYS A 286 10.50 11.29 -31.74
N ALA A 287 9.42 11.68 -32.43
CA ALA A 287 8.10 11.71 -31.83
C ALA A 287 7.63 10.32 -31.37
N ALA A 288 7.93 9.27 -32.14
CA ALA A 288 7.57 7.90 -31.78
C ALA A 288 8.28 7.43 -30.50
N ILE A 289 9.57 7.75 -30.34
CA ILE A 289 10.32 7.45 -29.12
C ILE A 289 9.74 8.20 -27.92
N ARG A 290 9.47 9.51 -28.06
CA ARG A 290 8.87 10.32 -26.98
C ARG A 290 7.49 9.79 -26.57
N ALA A 291 6.73 9.27 -27.53
CA ALA A 291 5.41 8.68 -27.32
C ALA A 291 5.43 7.23 -26.84
N THR A 292 6.59 6.65 -26.52
CA THR A 292 6.67 5.27 -26.05
C THR A 292 7.05 5.25 -24.57
N SER A 293 6.36 4.44 -23.77
CA SER A 293 6.80 4.08 -22.43
C SER A 293 7.68 2.84 -22.50
N TRP A 294 8.79 2.85 -21.75
CA TRP A 294 9.86 1.87 -21.88
C TRP A 294 10.14 1.17 -20.55
N GLY A 295 10.52 -0.11 -20.66
CA GLY A 295 11.00 -0.91 -19.55
C GLY A 295 9.91 -1.40 -18.60
N PRO A 296 10.31 -2.04 -17.49
CA PRO A 296 9.42 -2.82 -16.63
C PRO A 296 8.31 -1.99 -15.98
N ILE A 297 8.55 -0.70 -15.68
CA ILE A 297 7.58 0.18 -15.02
C ILE A 297 7.03 1.30 -15.92
N GLY A 298 7.31 1.24 -17.22
CA GLY A 298 6.70 2.14 -18.22
C GLY A 298 7.09 3.61 -18.09
N LEU A 299 8.38 3.93 -18.22
CA LEU A 299 8.85 5.32 -18.22
C LEU A 299 8.69 5.95 -19.60
N LEU A 300 7.88 7.00 -19.72
CA LEU A 300 7.56 7.64 -21.00
C LEU A 300 8.77 8.41 -21.55
N GLY A 301 9.09 8.16 -22.83
CA GLY A 301 10.29 8.70 -23.49
C GLY A 301 10.33 10.21 -23.62
N GLU A 302 9.20 10.90 -23.51
CA GLU A 302 9.17 12.38 -23.45
C GLU A 302 9.92 12.96 -22.24
N ASN A 303 10.21 12.13 -21.23
CA ASN A 303 10.99 12.55 -20.06
C ASN A 303 12.51 12.54 -20.31
N TYR A 304 13.01 12.19 -21.50
CA TYR A 304 14.46 12.05 -21.75
C TYR A 304 15.29 13.25 -21.27
N GLU A 305 14.85 14.47 -21.58
CA GLU A 305 15.55 15.71 -21.20
C GLU A 305 15.49 15.94 -19.69
N PHE A 306 14.32 15.71 -19.07
CA PHE A 306 14.14 15.79 -17.62
C PHE A 306 15.10 14.85 -16.89
N LEU A 307 15.39 13.68 -17.48
CA LEU A 307 16.28 12.65 -16.95
C LEU A 307 17.77 12.88 -17.29
N GLY A 308 18.09 13.94 -18.04
CA GLY A 308 19.45 14.32 -18.40
C GLY A 308 20.05 13.54 -19.57
N TYR A 309 19.23 12.94 -20.43
CA TYR A 309 19.72 12.39 -21.70
C TYR A 309 19.86 13.50 -22.75
N GLU A 310 20.91 13.42 -23.56
CA GLU A 310 21.19 14.42 -24.61
C GLU A 310 20.12 14.44 -25.72
N SER A 311 19.43 13.32 -25.93
CA SER A 311 18.34 13.18 -26.90
C SER A 311 17.40 12.04 -26.54
N GLU A 312 16.21 12.03 -27.14
CA GLU A 312 15.27 10.92 -27.04
C GLU A 312 15.88 9.62 -27.60
N GLU A 313 16.74 9.73 -28.62
CA GLU A 313 17.48 8.59 -29.16
C GLU A 313 18.49 8.05 -28.15
N ALA A 314 19.23 8.90 -27.44
CA ALA A 314 20.14 8.46 -26.37
C ALA A 314 19.38 7.74 -25.26
N PHE A 315 18.20 8.24 -24.88
CA PHE A 315 17.31 7.57 -23.94
C PHE A 315 16.84 6.21 -24.46
N ALA A 316 16.32 6.14 -25.69
CA ALA A 316 15.87 4.88 -26.28
C ALA A 316 17.02 3.86 -26.39
N LYS A 317 18.21 4.29 -26.82
CA LYS A 317 19.41 3.45 -26.87
C LYS A 317 19.70 2.86 -25.49
N ALA A 318 19.65 3.68 -24.43
CA ALA A 318 19.85 3.20 -23.06
C ALA A 318 18.84 2.12 -22.68
N MET A 319 17.56 2.29 -23.04
CA MET A 319 16.51 1.30 -22.78
C MET A 319 16.74 -0.04 -23.51
N PHE A 320 17.33 0.00 -24.72
CA PHE A 320 17.73 -1.20 -25.46
C PHE A 320 18.99 -1.87 -24.93
N VAL A 321 19.93 -1.12 -24.33
CA VAL A 321 21.22 -1.65 -23.91
C VAL A 321 21.06 -2.69 -22.79
N SER A 322 20.48 -2.31 -21.65
CA SER A 322 20.44 -3.18 -20.49
C SER A 322 19.34 -2.84 -19.48
N GLY A 323 19.02 -3.83 -18.64
CA GLY A 323 18.16 -3.66 -17.48
C GLY A 323 18.70 -2.64 -16.49
N MET A 324 20.03 -2.61 -16.32
CA MET A 324 20.71 -1.61 -15.50
C MET A 324 20.35 -0.19 -15.95
N ASN A 325 20.38 0.08 -17.26
CA ASN A 325 20.01 1.37 -17.81
C ASN A 325 18.52 1.68 -17.68
N GLN A 326 17.66 0.67 -17.83
CA GLN A 326 16.22 0.84 -17.62
C GLN A 326 15.91 1.27 -16.18
N TYR A 327 16.52 0.61 -15.18
CA TYR A 327 16.32 0.97 -13.78
C TYR A 327 17.05 2.25 -13.35
N ASP A 328 18.20 2.57 -13.95
CA ASP A 328 18.86 3.87 -13.74
C ASP A 328 17.94 5.03 -14.17
N ALA A 329 17.34 4.95 -15.37
CA ALA A 329 16.40 5.98 -15.85
C ALA A 329 15.19 6.14 -14.93
N VAL A 330 14.67 5.03 -14.41
CA VAL A 330 13.62 5.01 -13.39
C VAL A 330 14.07 5.75 -12.13
N LEU A 331 15.24 5.41 -11.60
CA LEU A 331 15.73 6.01 -10.34
C LEU A 331 16.01 7.50 -10.48
N ARG A 332 16.53 7.97 -11.63
CA ARG A 332 16.62 9.40 -11.95
C ARG A 332 15.26 10.09 -11.91
N PHE A 333 14.22 9.43 -12.44
CA PHE A 333 12.86 9.96 -12.40
C PHE A 333 12.35 10.06 -10.96
N LEU A 334 12.55 9.00 -10.16
CA LEU A 334 12.11 8.95 -8.77
C LEU A 334 12.84 9.98 -7.91
N GLU A 335 14.15 10.17 -8.12
CA GLU A 335 14.97 11.15 -7.42
C GLU A 335 14.49 12.59 -7.71
N LYS A 336 14.42 12.96 -8.99
CA LYS A 336 14.05 14.33 -9.41
C LYS A 336 12.61 14.72 -9.05
N ARG A 337 11.75 13.73 -8.78
CA ARG A 337 10.36 13.94 -8.34
C ARG A 337 10.20 13.81 -6.83
N GLU A 338 11.29 13.64 -6.10
CA GLU A 338 11.30 13.46 -4.64
C GLU A 338 10.45 12.25 -4.20
N ILE A 339 10.34 11.23 -5.05
CA ILE A 339 9.63 9.99 -4.75
C ILE A 339 10.50 9.08 -3.89
N ILE A 340 11.83 9.12 -4.07
CA ILE A 340 12.75 8.36 -3.21
C ILE A 340 12.55 8.71 -1.73
N ALA A 341 12.40 10.00 -1.42
CA ALA A 341 12.13 10.45 -0.06
C ALA A 341 10.81 9.87 0.47
N ASP A 342 9.75 9.87 -0.35
CA ASP A 342 8.46 9.28 0.02
C ASP A 342 8.56 7.77 0.23
N LEU A 343 9.32 7.05 -0.61
CA LEU A 343 9.52 5.60 -0.48
C LEU A 343 10.28 5.26 0.80
N ASN A 344 11.34 6.01 1.12
CA ASN A 344 12.11 5.83 2.35
C ASN A 344 11.27 6.15 3.60
N ALA A 345 10.43 7.18 3.52
CA ALA A 345 9.48 7.55 4.57
C ALA A 345 8.23 6.64 4.60
N ARG A 346 8.14 5.65 3.69
CA ARG A 346 7.00 4.74 3.53
C ARG A 346 5.67 5.47 3.26
N ASN A 347 5.74 6.67 2.69
CA ASN A 347 4.60 7.45 2.24
C ASN A 347 4.15 7.01 0.84
N TRP A 348 3.61 5.79 0.76
CA TRP A 348 3.20 5.17 -0.49
C TRP A 348 2.22 6.02 -1.28
N SER A 349 1.30 6.71 -0.60
CA SER A 349 0.31 7.57 -1.23
C SER A 349 0.94 8.77 -1.95
N ALA A 350 1.95 9.41 -1.35
CA ALA A 350 2.68 10.50 -2.00
C ALA A 350 3.50 9.99 -3.20
N ALA A 351 4.21 8.87 -3.02
CA ALA A 351 4.97 8.23 -4.09
C ALA A 351 4.09 7.88 -5.31
N VAL A 352 2.94 7.22 -5.07
CA VAL A 352 1.97 6.87 -6.12
C VAL A 352 1.41 8.12 -6.78
N ARG A 353 1.04 9.16 -6.02
CA ARG A 353 0.48 10.39 -6.59
C ARG A 353 1.46 11.07 -7.53
N LYS A 354 2.75 11.13 -7.17
CA LYS A 354 3.80 11.78 -7.97
C LYS A 354 4.16 10.98 -9.23
N PHE A 355 4.13 9.65 -9.16
CA PHE A 355 4.46 8.78 -10.30
C PHE A 355 3.25 8.51 -11.21
N ASN A 356 2.14 8.05 -10.65
CA ASN A 356 0.98 7.54 -11.37
C ASN A 356 -0.16 8.55 -11.50
N GLY A 357 -0.17 9.60 -10.67
CA GLY A 357 -1.29 10.54 -10.55
C GLY A 357 -2.33 10.11 -9.51
N SER A 358 -3.23 11.06 -9.19
CA SER A 358 -4.19 10.94 -8.08
C SER A 358 -5.17 9.77 -8.21
N SER A 359 -5.56 9.39 -9.43
CA SER A 359 -6.55 8.32 -9.67
C SER A 359 -6.07 6.94 -9.24
N GLN A 360 -4.76 6.74 -9.13
CA GLN A 360 -4.17 5.43 -8.85
C GLN A 360 -3.83 5.23 -7.36
N VAL A 361 -3.89 6.30 -6.55
CA VAL A 361 -3.50 6.31 -5.13
C VAL A 361 -4.23 5.22 -4.34
N THR A 362 -5.56 5.20 -4.43
CA THR A 362 -6.39 4.22 -3.70
C THR A 362 -6.00 2.77 -4.02
N ARG A 363 -5.69 2.48 -5.29
CA ARG A 363 -5.37 1.12 -5.73
C ARG A 363 -3.95 0.71 -5.35
N LEU A 364 -2.96 1.54 -5.67
CA LEU A 364 -1.56 1.14 -5.61
C LEU A 364 -0.96 1.25 -4.21
N THR A 365 -1.42 2.17 -3.36
CA THR A 365 -0.90 2.28 -1.98
C THR A 365 -1.04 0.97 -1.21
N GLY A 366 -2.20 0.32 -1.31
CA GLY A 366 -2.44 -0.96 -0.62
C GLY A 366 -1.55 -2.08 -1.16
N VAL A 367 -1.32 -2.13 -2.47
CA VAL A 367 -0.46 -3.13 -3.12
C VAL A 367 1.00 -2.94 -2.70
N ILE A 368 1.52 -1.71 -2.75
CA ILE A 368 2.90 -1.41 -2.32
C ILE A 368 3.10 -1.80 -0.86
N ASN A 369 2.16 -1.45 0.01
CA ASN A 369 2.23 -1.80 1.42
C ASN A 369 2.22 -3.33 1.63
N ALA A 370 1.38 -4.06 0.90
CA ALA A 370 1.34 -5.52 0.97
C ALA A 370 2.66 -6.15 0.51
N ASN A 371 3.18 -5.72 -0.64
CA ASN A 371 4.46 -6.17 -1.19
C ASN A 371 5.62 -5.88 -0.24
N TYR A 372 5.66 -4.66 0.33
CA TYR A 372 6.71 -4.27 1.28
C TYR A 372 6.68 -5.13 2.55
N ASN A 373 5.49 -5.34 3.12
CA ASN A 373 5.34 -6.18 4.30
C ASN A 373 5.68 -7.65 4.00
N GLN A 374 5.39 -8.13 2.79
CA GLN A 374 5.83 -9.45 2.36
C GLN A 374 7.37 -9.54 2.32
N LEU A 375 8.05 -8.56 1.73
CA LEU A 375 9.53 -8.55 1.70
C LEU A 375 10.15 -8.47 3.10
N LEU A 376 9.53 -7.73 4.03
CA LEU A 376 9.93 -7.75 5.44
C LEU A 376 9.71 -9.13 6.07
N ASN A 377 8.57 -9.76 5.81
CA ASN A 377 8.27 -11.09 6.32
C ASN A 377 9.19 -12.16 5.75
N ASP A 378 9.58 -12.05 4.47
CA ASP A 378 10.47 -12.97 3.78
C ASP A 378 11.91 -12.81 4.27
N GLU A 379 12.39 -11.58 4.52
CA GLU A 379 13.67 -11.36 5.20
C GLU A 379 13.65 -11.95 6.61
N ILE A 380 12.59 -11.65 7.37
CA ILE A 380 12.37 -12.24 8.69
C ILE A 380 12.32 -13.78 8.60
N ALA A 381 11.76 -14.36 7.53
CA ALA A 381 11.66 -15.80 7.34
C ALA A 381 12.97 -16.41 6.84
N GLY A 382 13.81 -15.67 6.11
CA GLY A 382 15.17 -16.05 5.74
C GLY A 382 16.14 -15.98 6.93
N ASP A 383 15.88 -15.07 7.87
CA ASP A 383 16.58 -14.98 9.16
C ASP A 383 16.01 -15.95 10.22
N ARG A 384 14.82 -16.51 9.99
CA ARG A 384 14.42 -17.74 10.67
C ARG A 384 15.28 -18.85 10.08
N TYR A 385 16.00 -19.57 10.94
CA TYR A 385 16.29 -20.97 10.65
C TYR A 385 15.04 -21.57 10.00
N GLU A 386 15.14 -22.18 8.81
CA GLU A 386 14.00 -22.90 8.20
C GLU A 386 13.52 -23.95 9.21
N LEU A 387 12.53 -23.58 10.03
CA LEU A 387 11.93 -24.46 11.01
C LEU A 387 11.07 -25.41 10.20
N SER A 388 11.44 -26.68 10.22
CA SER A 388 10.63 -27.72 9.61
C SER A 388 9.22 -27.72 10.23
N PRO A 389 8.21 -28.30 9.56
CA PRO A 389 6.91 -28.51 10.19
C PRO A 389 7.00 -29.21 11.55
N THR A 390 8.00 -30.09 11.73
CA THR A 390 8.32 -30.72 13.01
C THR A 390 8.79 -29.73 14.07
N ASP A 391 9.66 -28.77 13.70
CA ASP A 391 10.11 -27.73 14.63
C ASP A 391 8.96 -26.81 15.05
N ILE A 392 8.07 -26.48 14.11
CA ILE A 392 6.87 -25.68 14.40
C ILE A 392 5.92 -26.45 15.32
N ALA A 393 5.72 -27.74 15.07
CA ALA A 393 4.90 -28.59 15.93
C ALA A 393 5.49 -28.65 17.35
N ASN A 394 6.81 -28.78 17.49
CA ASN A 394 7.48 -28.76 18.80
C ASN A 394 7.29 -27.42 19.52
N ILE A 395 7.32 -26.29 18.80
CA ILE A 395 7.02 -24.97 19.36
C ILE A 395 5.55 -24.90 19.81
N GLN A 396 4.61 -25.39 19.01
CA GLN A 396 3.18 -25.43 19.36
C GLN A 396 2.93 -26.27 20.61
N VAL A 397 3.58 -27.44 20.73
CA VAL A 397 3.53 -28.31 21.93
C VAL A 397 4.06 -27.57 23.16
N GLU A 398 5.16 -26.86 23.04
CA GLU A 398 5.74 -26.13 24.17
C GLU A 398 4.91 -24.91 24.58
N LEU A 399 4.30 -24.21 23.63
CA LEU A 399 3.38 -23.12 23.94
C LEU A 399 2.08 -23.66 24.57
N GLU A 400 1.63 -24.85 24.14
CA GLU A 400 0.46 -25.53 24.72
C GLU A 400 0.75 -25.98 26.17
N SER A 401 1.93 -26.54 26.43
CA SER A 401 2.34 -26.96 27.78
C SER A 401 2.37 -25.80 28.79
N ARG A 402 2.60 -24.58 28.28
CA ARG A 402 2.59 -23.31 29.04
C ARG A 402 1.22 -22.64 29.09
N SER A 403 0.18 -23.27 28.55
CA SER A 403 -1.19 -22.72 28.44
C SER A 403 -1.28 -21.44 27.59
N LEU A 404 -0.31 -21.21 26.68
CA LEU A 404 -0.26 -20.05 25.78
C LEU A 404 -0.86 -20.35 24.41
N TYR A 405 -0.94 -21.62 24.02
CA TYR A 405 -1.48 -22.06 22.74
C TYR A 405 -2.68 -23.00 22.97
N SER A 406 -3.80 -22.71 22.29
CA SER A 406 -5.04 -23.48 22.36
C SER A 406 -5.52 -23.96 20.98
N GLY A 407 -4.63 -23.93 19.99
CA GLY A 407 -4.89 -24.38 18.61
C GLY A 407 -4.48 -25.83 18.40
N ILE A 408 -4.66 -26.33 17.17
CA ILE A 408 -4.19 -27.67 16.80
C ILE A 408 -2.67 -27.63 16.62
N VAL A 409 -1.96 -28.64 17.14
CA VAL A 409 -0.54 -28.87 16.86
C VAL A 409 -0.44 -29.53 15.47
N ASP A 410 -0.24 -28.72 14.44
CA ASP A 410 -0.27 -29.12 13.03
C ASP A 410 1.04 -28.85 12.29
N GLY A 411 2.04 -28.26 12.95
CA GLY A 411 3.30 -27.88 12.31
C GLY A 411 3.17 -26.68 11.37
N ILE A 412 2.05 -25.95 11.41
CA ILE A 412 1.79 -24.77 10.58
C ILE A 412 1.94 -23.51 11.43
N TYR A 413 2.81 -22.60 11.00
CA TYR A 413 3.04 -21.34 11.69
C TYR A 413 1.94 -20.32 11.35
N GLY A 414 0.74 -20.51 11.92
CA GLY A 414 -0.43 -19.65 11.72
C GLY A 414 -0.59 -18.52 12.75
N GLN A 415 -1.67 -17.75 12.63
CA GLN A 415 -1.96 -16.62 13.54
C GLN A 415 -2.09 -17.05 15.01
N ALA A 416 -2.59 -18.26 15.28
CA ALA A 416 -2.67 -18.79 16.64
C ALA A 416 -1.28 -19.00 17.25
N THR A 417 -0.36 -19.61 16.49
CA THR A 417 1.03 -19.86 16.92
C THR A 417 1.76 -18.53 17.15
N GLN A 418 1.56 -17.57 16.24
CA GLN A 418 2.14 -16.23 16.38
C GLN A 418 1.66 -15.49 17.64
N ARG A 419 0.37 -15.54 17.97
CA ARG A 419 -0.16 -14.91 19.19
C ARG A 419 0.38 -15.56 20.46
N ALA A 420 0.40 -16.89 20.50
CA ALA A 420 0.96 -17.63 21.63
C ALA A 420 2.46 -17.30 21.84
N LEU A 421 3.21 -17.17 20.75
CA LEU A 421 4.64 -16.84 20.82
C LEU A 421 4.89 -15.38 21.24
N ARG A 422 4.02 -14.43 20.87
CA ARG A 422 4.05 -13.05 21.40
C ARG A 422 3.92 -13.04 22.91
N GLN A 423 2.95 -13.79 23.44
CA GLN A 423 2.73 -13.89 24.87
C GLN A 423 3.93 -14.56 25.57
N PHE A 424 4.47 -15.63 25.00
CA PHE A 424 5.68 -16.27 25.49
C PHE A 424 6.86 -15.29 25.56
N GLN A 425 7.07 -14.48 24.52
CA GLN A 425 8.14 -13.49 24.50
C GLN A 425 7.97 -12.44 25.59
N THR A 426 6.75 -11.91 25.75
CA THR A 426 6.42 -10.97 26.83
C THR A 426 6.69 -11.57 28.20
N GLU A 427 6.29 -12.82 28.45
CA GLU A 427 6.53 -13.51 29.73
C GLU A 427 8.02 -13.77 30.01
N ASN A 428 8.85 -13.82 28.96
CA ASN A 428 10.30 -14.05 29.07
C ASN A 428 11.14 -12.78 28.85
N GLY A 429 10.52 -11.60 28.84
CA GLY A 429 11.22 -10.31 28.71
C GLY A 429 11.87 -10.08 27.34
N LEU A 430 11.40 -10.79 26.31
CA LEU A 430 11.83 -10.63 24.91
C LEU A 430 10.92 -9.62 24.18
N PRO A 431 11.41 -9.01 23.09
CA PRO A 431 10.56 -8.22 22.21
C PRO A 431 9.38 -9.04 21.66
N GLU A 432 8.16 -8.47 21.70
CA GLU A 432 6.92 -9.12 21.29
C GLU A 432 6.76 -9.19 19.76
N THR A 433 7.68 -9.90 19.11
CA THR A 433 7.74 -10.03 17.64
C THR A 433 6.71 -11.03 17.13
N GLY A 434 6.38 -12.05 17.93
CA GLY A 434 5.60 -13.21 17.50
C GLY A 434 6.36 -14.09 16.52
N LEU A 435 7.69 -14.07 16.59
CA LEU A 435 8.59 -14.78 15.68
C LEU A 435 9.50 -15.71 16.47
N PRO A 436 9.79 -16.93 15.98
CA PRO A 436 10.71 -17.83 16.63
C PRO A 436 12.15 -17.46 16.26
N ASP A 437 12.58 -16.25 16.65
CA ASP A 437 13.94 -15.78 16.49
C ASP A 437 14.92 -16.56 17.39
N GLN A 438 16.23 -16.40 17.17
CA GLN A 438 17.24 -17.17 17.90
C GLN A 438 17.12 -17.02 19.42
N ALA A 439 16.79 -15.82 19.90
CA ALA A 439 16.58 -15.55 21.32
C ALA A 439 15.37 -16.32 21.85
N THR A 440 14.25 -16.27 21.14
CA THR A 440 13.01 -16.99 21.46
C THR A 440 13.23 -18.50 21.42
N LEU A 441 13.91 -19.01 20.39
CA LEU A 441 14.21 -20.44 20.23
C LEU A 441 15.12 -20.99 21.33
N SER A 442 16.08 -20.19 21.81
CA SER A 442 16.98 -20.60 22.88
C SER A 442 16.24 -20.85 24.20
N ILE A 443 15.17 -20.08 24.46
CA ILE A 443 14.37 -20.20 25.69
C ILE A 443 13.28 -21.27 25.52
N ILE A 444 12.54 -21.25 24.41
CA ILE A 444 11.40 -22.15 24.21
C ILE A 444 11.83 -23.60 24.06
N LYS A 445 13.02 -23.88 23.50
CA LYS A 445 13.54 -25.27 23.40
C LYS A 445 14.05 -25.82 24.74
N THR A 446 14.06 -25.02 25.81
CA THR A 446 14.47 -25.47 27.14
C THR A 446 13.23 -25.94 27.91
N PRO A 447 13.14 -27.25 28.27
CA PRO A 447 12.00 -27.78 29.02
C PRO A 447 11.85 -27.06 30.36
N THR A 448 10.61 -26.78 30.76
CA THR A 448 10.28 -26.38 32.13
C THR A 448 10.74 -27.47 33.11
N LYS A 449 11.44 -27.06 34.17
CA LYS A 449 11.92 -27.96 35.24
C LYS A 449 10.79 -28.49 36.11
#